data_AF-A0A4Q7WZV1-F1
#
_entry.id   AF-A0A4Q7WZV1-F1
#
_cell.length_a   1.000
_cell.length_b   1.000
_cell.length_c   1.000
_cell.angle_alpha   90.00
_cell.angle_beta   90.00
_cell.angle_gamma   90.00
#
_symmetry.space_group_name_H-M   'P 1'
#
loop_
_entity.id
_entity.type
_entity.pdbx_description
1 polymer ?
#
loop_
_entity_poly.entity_id
_entity_poly.type
_entity_poly.pdbx_seq_one_letter_code
_entity_poly.pdbx_strand_id
1 'polypeptide(L)'
;MDYILIIAVVVIAVLAYRSYRRTQLQNKKKHEITAAELESVKRTADEDITRFGEELQDLDLEMVGKDLGDGARQDYQRALDSYESAKQAIGQVTQADQIKHVVEILEDGRYAAACVKARVHGQPLPQKRPACFFNPQHGPSVVDVTWSPPGGAPREVPACAADAERVHAGAEPDVRKVMVGPQRVPYWEAGPAYSPYAQGLFGGVGGVLTGMFIGTALGGMFAGGGYGDYAAGYQDGQADGGDYGDGGGDGGGDGGGDGGGGDGGGDFNPFDGGGDGGGFDFGGDF
;
A
#
# COMPACT_ATOMS: atom_id res chain seq x y z
N MET A 1 32.73 50.47 -11.26
CA MET A 1 32.26 49.22 -11.89
C MET A 1 32.14 48.09 -10.87
N ASP A 2 32.99 48.07 -9.84
CA ASP A 2 33.03 47.01 -8.82
C ASP A 2 31.74 46.89 -7.98
N TYR A 3 31.07 47.99 -7.65
CA TYR A 3 29.80 47.96 -6.91
C TYR A 3 28.65 47.29 -7.67
N ILE A 4 28.63 47.38 -9.00
CA ILE A 4 27.58 46.76 -9.83
C ILE A 4 27.75 45.24 -9.82
N LEU A 5 28.98 44.75 -9.87
CA LEU A 5 29.28 43.31 -9.78
C LEU A 5 28.92 42.75 -8.39
N ILE A 6 29.23 43.48 -7.32
CA ILE A 6 28.86 43.06 -5.96
C ILE A 6 27.32 42.99 -5.81
N ILE A 7 26.60 43.99 -6.32
CA ILE A 7 25.13 43.99 -6.28
C ILE A 7 24.56 42.83 -7.10
N ALA A 8 25.09 42.56 -8.30
CA ALA A 8 24.66 41.44 -9.14
C ALA A 8 24.85 40.08 -8.45
N VAL A 9 26.00 39.86 -7.80
CA VAL A 9 26.28 38.61 -7.06
C VAL A 9 25.34 38.44 -5.87
N VAL A 10 25.09 39.52 -5.11
CA VAL A 10 24.15 39.48 -3.97
C VAL A 10 22.73 39.15 -4.45
N VAL A 11 22.28 39.77 -5.55
CA VAL A 11 20.96 39.48 -6.14
C VAL A 11 20.86 38.03 -6.57
N ILE A 12 21.86 37.48 -7.27
CA ILE A 12 21.88 36.07 -7.68
C ILE A 12 21.86 35.14 -6.47
N ALA A 13 22.67 35.42 -5.43
CA ALA A 13 22.69 34.61 -4.20
C ALA A 13 21.35 34.63 -3.48
N VAL A 14 20.67 35.78 -3.40
CA VAL A 14 19.34 35.90 -2.80
C VAL A 14 18.29 35.15 -3.63
N LEU A 15 18.34 35.24 -4.96
CA LEU A 15 17.43 34.50 -5.85
C LEU A 15 17.64 32.98 -5.74
N ALA A 16 18.88 32.51 -5.72
CA ALA A 16 19.23 31.10 -5.53
C ALA A 16 18.82 30.59 -4.14
N TYR A 17 18.99 31.40 -3.09
CA TYR A 17 18.53 31.04 -1.74
C TYR A 17 17.00 30.95 -1.67
N ARG A 18 16.28 31.88 -2.31
CA ARG A 18 14.80 31.87 -2.37
C ARG A 18 14.26 30.70 -3.19
N SER A 19 14.89 30.35 -4.31
CA SER A 19 14.51 29.18 -5.09
C SER A 19 14.74 27.91 -4.28
N TYR A 20 15.91 27.74 -3.67
CA TYR A 20 16.22 26.61 -2.79
C TYR A 20 15.24 26.46 -1.62
N ARG A 21 14.93 27.57 -0.91
CA ARG A 21 13.92 27.58 0.17
C ARG A 21 12.53 27.18 -0.32
N ARG A 22 12.11 27.64 -1.50
CA ARG A 22 10.80 27.28 -2.09
C ARG A 22 10.75 25.81 -2.45
N THR A 23 11.76 25.29 -3.13
CA THR A 23 11.83 23.87 -3.49
C THR A 23 11.83 22.97 -2.26
N GLN A 24 12.56 23.35 -1.20
CA GLN A 24 12.56 22.62 0.07
C GLN A 24 11.18 22.60 0.75
N LEU A 25 10.47 23.73 0.79
CA LEU A 25 9.13 23.79 1.37
C LEU A 25 8.09 23.06 0.53
N GLN A 26 8.20 23.13 -0.79
CA GLN A 26 7.34 22.40 -1.72
C GLN A 26 7.57 20.89 -1.60
N ASN A 27 8.82 20.44 -1.49
CA ASN A 27 9.13 19.03 -1.26
C ASN A 27 8.58 18.56 0.08
N LYS A 28 8.72 19.34 1.16
CA LYS A 28 8.11 19.02 2.46
C LYS A 28 6.59 18.85 2.36
N LYS A 29 5.89 19.77 1.70
CA LYS A 29 4.43 19.70 1.51
C LYS A 29 3.99 18.56 0.60
N LYS A 30 4.79 18.22 -0.41
CA LYS A 30 4.53 17.08 -1.32
C LYS A 30 4.66 15.72 -0.63
N HIS A 31 5.31 15.66 0.53
CA HIS A 31 5.48 14.44 1.32
C HIS A 31 4.55 14.39 2.54
N GLU A 32 3.60 15.32 2.67
CA GLU A 32 2.56 15.22 3.68
C GLU A 32 1.56 14.14 3.25
N ILE A 33 1.53 13.04 4.01
CA ILE A 33 0.55 11.98 3.82
C ILE A 33 -0.84 12.58 4.05
N THR A 34 -1.68 12.51 3.02
CA THR A 34 -3.05 13.02 3.06
C THR A 34 -3.93 12.11 3.92
N ALA A 35 -5.05 12.65 4.41
CA ALA A 35 -6.03 11.86 5.16
C ALA A 35 -6.58 10.67 4.34
N ALA A 36 -6.72 10.83 3.03
CA ALA A 36 -7.18 9.77 2.13
C ALA A 36 -6.14 8.64 1.99
N GLU A 37 -4.85 8.97 1.87
CA GLU A 37 -3.77 7.98 1.82
C GLU A 37 -3.63 7.23 3.15
N LEU A 38 -3.73 7.94 4.28
CA LEU A 38 -3.76 7.32 5.61
C LEU A 38 -4.93 6.34 5.74
N GLU A 39 -6.13 6.74 5.32
CA GLU A 39 -7.31 5.90 5.36
C GLU A 39 -7.17 4.66 4.46
N SER A 40 -6.49 4.80 3.32
CA SER A 40 -6.20 3.69 2.38
C SER A 40 -5.34 2.61 3.04
N VAL A 41 -4.23 3.01 3.67
CA VAL A 41 -3.34 2.06 4.35
C VAL A 41 -3.98 1.50 5.62
N LYS A 42 -4.76 2.31 6.35
CA LYS A 42 -5.52 1.87 7.52
C LYS A 42 -6.50 0.75 7.15
N ARG A 43 -7.28 0.95 6.08
CA ARG A 43 -8.19 -0.06 5.54
C ARG A 43 -7.46 -1.34 5.14
N THR A 44 -6.29 -1.23 4.53
CA THR A 44 -5.47 -2.41 4.18
C THR A 44 -5.07 -3.20 5.43
N ALA A 45 -4.66 -2.50 6.50
CA ALA A 45 -4.35 -3.16 7.76
C ALA A 45 -5.59 -3.77 8.42
N ASP A 46 -6.76 -3.13 8.36
CA ASP A 46 -8.04 -3.70 8.82
C ASP A 46 -8.43 -4.97 8.03
N GLU A 47 -8.22 -4.97 6.71
CA GLU A 47 -8.38 -6.18 5.88
C GLU A 47 -7.43 -7.30 6.34
N ASP A 48 -6.18 -6.98 6.69
CA ASP A 48 -5.21 -7.97 7.16
C ASP A 48 -5.55 -8.51 8.55
N ILE A 49 -6.13 -7.68 9.43
CA ILE A 49 -6.68 -8.10 10.73
C ILE A 49 -7.85 -9.05 10.52
N THR A 50 -8.78 -8.69 9.63
CA THR A 50 -9.94 -9.53 9.30
C THR A 50 -9.48 -10.88 8.78
N ARG A 51 -8.54 -10.86 7.83
CA ARG A 51 -7.94 -12.07 7.27
C ARG A 51 -7.24 -12.93 8.33
N PHE A 52 -6.52 -12.32 9.25
CA PHE A 52 -5.89 -13.06 10.34
C PHE A 52 -6.92 -13.67 11.30
N GLY A 53 -8.05 -13.00 11.55
CA GLY A 53 -9.18 -13.56 12.29
C GLY A 53 -9.75 -14.83 11.63
N GLU A 54 -9.90 -14.82 10.30
CA GLU A 54 -10.29 -16.01 9.52
C GLU A 54 -9.24 -17.14 9.64
N GLU A 55 -7.95 -16.81 9.54
CA GLU A 55 -6.85 -17.77 9.70
C GLU A 55 -6.84 -18.41 11.10
N LEU A 56 -7.19 -17.64 12.15
CA LEU A 56 -7.34 -18.15 13.51
C LEU A 56 -8.57 -19.04 13.66
N GLN A 57 -9.67 -18.73 12.97
CA GLN A 57 -10.84 -19.60 12.94
C GLN A 57 -10.53 -20.93 12.25
N ASP A 58 -9.82 -20.91 11.13
CA ASP A 58 -9.34 -22.13 10.45
C ASP A 58 -8.38 -22.93 11.33
N LEU A 59 -7.49 -22.24 12.06
CA LEU A 59 -6.60 -22.86 13.03
C LEU A 59 -7.42 -23.55 14.14
N ASP A 60 -8.43 -22.88 14.69
CA ASP A 60 -9.30 -23.45 15.74
C ASP A 60 -9.94 -24.75 15.28
N LEU A 61 -10.56 -24.74 14.10
CA LEU A 61 -11.15 -25.93 13.48
C LEU A 61 -10.14 -27.06 13.30
N GLU A 62 -8.91 -26.74 12.93
CA GLU A 62 -7.82 -27.71 12.80
C GLU A 62 -7.34 -28.26 14.16
N MET A 63 -7.50 -27.49 15.25
CA MET A 63 -7.10 -27.89 16.60
C MET A 63 -8.19 -28.63 17.37
N VAL A 64 -9.45 -28.60 16.93
CA VAL A 64 -10.55 -29.32 17.57
C VAL A 64 -10.19 -30.80 17.78
N GLY A 65 -10.33 -31.26 19.03
CA GLY A 65 -10.08 -32.65 19.42
C GLY A 65 -8.60 -33.04 19.52
N LYS A 66 -7.66 -32.10 19.33
CA LYS A 66 -6.22 -32.35 19.50
C LYS A 66 -5.76 -31.98 20.91
N ASP A 67 -4.84 -32.76 21.47
CA ASP A 67 -4.18 -32.42 22.73
C ASP A 67 -3.09 -31.38 22.49
N LEU A 68 -3.43 -30.12 22.76
CA LEU A 68 -2.47 -29.02 22.74
C LEU A 68 -1.62 -29.13 24.01
N GLY A 69 -0.42 -29.68 23.90
CA GLY A 69 0.58 -29.59 24.98
C GLY A 69 0.89 -28.13 25.36
N ASP A 70 1.59 -27.90 26.48
CA ASP A 70 1.77 -26.55 27.05
C ASP A 70 2.36 -25.53 26.07
N GLY A 71 3.34 -25.93 25.27
CA GLY A 71 3.94 -25.05 24.26
C GLY A 71 2.96 -24.63 23.16
N ALA A 72 2.12 -25.56 22.69
CA ALA A 72 1.12 -25.25 21.66
C ALA A 72 0.00 -24.37 22.23
N ARG A 73 -0.41 -24.58 23.48
CA ARG A 73 -1.36 -23.69 24.17
C ARG A 73 -0.82 -22.26 24.33
N GLN A 74 0.45 -22.11 24.71
CA GLN A 74 1.08 -20.79 24.85
C GLN A 74 1.18 -20.05 23.50
N ASP A 75 1.61 -20.76 22.44
CA ASP A 75 1.69 -20.17 21.11
C ASP A 75 0.29 -19.82 20.56
N TYR A 76 -0.72 -20.64 20.86
CA TYR A 76 -2.11 -20.34 20.44
C TYR A 76 -2.65 -19.10 21.17
N GLN A 77 -2.44 -19.00 22.49
CA GLN A 77 -2.81 -17.80 23.24
C GLN A 77 -2.11 -16.55 22.68
N ARG A 78 -0.82 -16.63 22.37
CA ARG A 78 -0.09 -15.52 21.75
C ARG A 78 -0.71 -15.10 20.41
N ALA A 79 -1.15 -16.04 19.58
CA ALA A 79 -1.80 -15.72 18.31
C ALA A 79 -3.13 -14.97 18.51
N LEU A 80 -3.93 -15.40 19.48
CA LEU A 80 -5.18 -14.71 19.87
C LEU A 80 -4.92 -13.32 20.47
N ASP A 81 -3.92 -13.20 21.34
CA ASP A 81 -3.53 -11.92 21.95
C ASP A 81 -3.02 -10.92 20.90
N SER A 82 -2.27 -11.40 19.90
CA SER A 82 -1.85 -10.59 18.76
C SER A 82 -3.04 -10.07 17.95
N TYR A 83 -4.05 -10.91 17.69
CA TYR A 83 -5.25 -10.50 16.97
C TYR A 83 -6.01 -9.39 17.71
N GLU A 84 -6.25 -9.57 19.01
CA GLU A 84 -6.93 -8.55 19.82
C GLU A 84 -6.09 -7.27 19.96
N SER A 85 -4.76 -7.41 20.11
CA SER A 85 -3.84 -6.26 20.14
C SER A 85 -3.85 -5.49 18.82
N ALA A 86 -3.88 -6.18 17.68
CA ALA A 86 -3.95 -5.53 16.37
C ALA A 86 -5.26 -4.75 16.19
N LYS A 87 -6.40 -5.33 16.60
CA LYS A 87 -7.71 -4.65 16.60
C LYS A 87 -7.73 -3.39 17.46
N GLN A 88 -7.11 -3.45 18.64
CA GLN A 88 -7.00 -2.27 19.51
C GLN A 88 -6.07 -1.21 18.92
N ALA A 89 -4.93 -1.64 18.36
CA ALA A 89 -3.92 -0.74 17.81
C ALA A 89 -4.44 0.00 16.57
N ILE A 90 -5.11 -0.68 15.64
CA ILE A 90 -5.64 -0.06 14.42
C ILE A 90 -6.70 1.01 14.73
N GLY A 91 -7.50 0.80 15.78
CA GLY A 91 -8.49 1.77 16.26
C GLY A 91 -7.87 3.07 16.76
N GLN A 92 -6.60 3.05 17.16
CA GLN A 92 -5.85 4.20 17.69
C GLN A 92 -4.96 4.89 16.64
N VAL A 93 -4.91 4.37 15.41
CA VAL A 93 -4.08 4.94 14.35
C VAL A 93 -4.62 6.31 13.90
N THR A 94 -3.75 7.30 14.01
CA THR A 94 -3.94 8.70 13.59
C THR A 94 -2.83 9.18 12.64
N GLN A 95 -1.73 8.43 12.53
CA GLN A 95 -0.60 8.73 11.65
C GLN A 95 -0.10 7.44 10.97
N ALA A 96 0.40 7.54 9.73
CA ALA A 96 0.76 6.37 8.94
C ALA A 96 1.93 5.57 9.54
N ASP A 97 2.86 6.22 10.23
CA ASP A 97 3.98 5.57 10.91
C ASP A 97 3.53 4.53 11.95
N GLN A 98 2.36 4.75 12.56
CA GLN A 98 1.77 3.82 13.53
C GLN A 98 1.30 2.50 12.90
N ILE A 99 1.04 2.46 11.59
CA ILE A 99 0.67 1.23 10.87
C ILE A 99 1.75 0.16 11.00
N LYS A 100 3.03 0.57 11.02
CA LYS A 100 4.16 -0.34 11.20
C LYS A 100 3.94 -1.27 12.39
N HIS A 101 3.51 -0.72 13.51
CA HIS A 101 3.31 -1.47 14.74
C HIS A 101 2.14 -2.47 14.63
N VAL A 102 1.04 -2.07 13.99
CA VAL A 102 -0.10 -2.97 13.72
C VAL A 102 0.34 -4.18 12.90
N VAL A 103 1.14 -3.93 11.85
CA VAL A 103 1.67 -4.99 10.99
C VAL A 103 2.63 -5.91 11.73
N GLU A 104 3.54 -5.37 12.56
CA GLU A 104 4.45 -6.19 13.38
C GLU A 104 3.68 -7.13 14.34
N ILE A 105 2.60 -6.64 14.96
CA ILE A 105 1.73 -7.45 15.83
C ILE A 105 1.09 -8.61 15.04
N LEU A 106 0.61 -8.34 13.82
CA LEU A 106 0.00 -9.35 12.95
C LEU A 106 1.03 -10.42 12.54
N GLU A 107 2.24 -10.01 12.17
CA GLU A 107 3.30 -10.96 11.79
C GLU A 107 3.74 -11.82 12.97
N ASP A 108 3.80 -11.26 14.18
CA ASP A 108 4.02 -12.04 15.41
C ASP A 108 2.89 -13.04 15.68
N GLY A 109 1.64 -12.66 15.40
CA GLY A 109 0.47 -13.53 15.52
C GLY A 109 0.52 -14.69 14.52
N ARG A 110 0.82 -14.41 13.25
CA ARG A 110 0.95 -15.44 12.19
C ARG A 110 2.10 -16.40 12.48
N TYR A 111 3.23 -15.89 12.99
CA TYR A 111 4.33 -16.74 13.42
C TYR A 111 3.95 -17.65 14.59
N ALA A 112 3.19 -17.13 15.57
CA ALA A 112 2.69 -17.94 16.68
C ALA A 112 1.72 -19.03 16.18
N ALA A 113 0.80 -18.71 15.27
CA ALA A 113 -0.10 -19.69 14.63
C ALA A 113 0.69 -20.77 13.87
N ALA A 114 1.77 -20.41 13.16
CA ALA A 114 2.65 -21.36 12.50
C ALA A 114 3.36 -22.29 13.51
N CYS A 115 3.78 -21.77 14.67
CA CYS A 115 4.34 -22.57 15.76
C CYS A 115 3.31 -23.57 16.33
N VAL A 116 2.05 -23.18 16.49
CA VAL A 116 0.96 -24.09 16.93
C VAL A 116 0.86 -25.27 15.98
N LYS A 117 0.73 -25.00 14.67
CA LYS A 117 0.64 -26.05 13.64
C LYS A 117 1.85 -26.97 13.68
N ALA A 118 3.05 -26.41 13.73
CA ALA A 118 4.29 -27.20 13.78
C ALA A 118 4.32 -28.16 14.98
N ARG A 119 4.01 -27.67 16.19
CA ARG A 119 4.00 -28.50 17.41
C ARG A 119 2.98 -29.63 17.33
N VAL A 120 1.78 -29.31 16.88
CA VAL A 120 0.67 -30.26 16.80
C VAL A 120 0.94 -31.36 15.79
N HIS A 121 1.63 -31.04 14.70
CA HIS A 121 2.05 -32.01 13.67
C HIS A 121 3.40 -32.67 13.95
N GLY A 122 4.03 -32.40 15.11
CA GLY A 122 5.34 -32.94 15.45
C GLY A 122 6.47 -32.48 14.50
N GLN A 123 6.29 -31.34 13.84
CA GLN A 123 7.26 -30.74 12.94
C GLN A 123 8.23 -29.82 13.70
N PRO A 124 9.44 -29.59 13.16
CA PRO A 124 10.34 -28.57 13.69
C PRO A 124 9.65 -27.20 13.72
N LEU A 125 9.92 -26.41 14.77
CA LEU A 125 9.42 -25.04 14.83
C LEU A 125 9.95 -24.22 13.65
N PRO A 126 9.09 -23.42 12.99
CA PRO A 126 9.54 -22.59 11.88
C PRO A 126 10.58 -21.57 12.37
N GLN A 127 11.53 -21.23 11.51
CA GLN A 127 12.39 -20.08 11.76
C GLN A 127 11.57 -18.80 11.60
N LYS A 128 11.83 -17.78 12.43
CA LYS A 128 11.22 -16.46 12.26
C LYS A 128 11.80 -15.81 11.02
N ARG A 129 11.06 -15.90 9.92
CA ARG A 129 11.36 -15.31 8.61
C ARG A 129 10.39 -14.17 8.33
N PRO A 130 10.74 -13.22 7.45
CA PRO A 130 9.79 -12.21 7.01
C PRO A 130 8.59 -12.85 6.29
N ALA A 131 7.50 -12.09 6.19
CA ALA A 131 6.31 -12.47 5.42
C ALA A 131 6.65 -12.81 3.97
N CYS A 132 5.74 -13.52 3.28
CA CYS A 132 5.82 -13.63 1.84
C CYS A 132 5.80 -12.24 1.19
N PHE A 133 6.82 -11.96 0.38
CA PHE A 133 6.97 -10.70 -0.33
C PHE A 133 5.82 -10.41 -1.29
N PHE A 134 5.29 -11.44 -1.97
CA PHE A 134 4.24 -11.25 -2.97
C PHE A 134 2.89 -10.95 -2.33
N ASN A 135 2.54 -11.71 -1.29
CA ASN A 135 1.35 -11.48 -0.50
C ASN A 135 1.61 -11.80 0.97
N PRO A 136 1.75 -10.78 1.83
CA PRO A 136 1.95 -10.96 3.28
C PRO A 136 0.88 -11.82 3.97
N GLN A 137 -0.32 -11.88 3.43
CA GLN A 137 -1.41 -12.73 3.95
C GLN A 137 -1.15 -14.23 3.76
N HIS A 138 -0.12 -14.63 3.00
CA HIS A 138 0.32 -16.03 2.94
C HIS A 138 1.10 -16.47 4.18
N GLY A 139 1.42 -15.54 5.09
CA GLY A 139 2.19 -15.80 6.29
C GLY A 139 3.71 -15.83 6.05
N PRO A 140 4.47 -16.45 6.98
CA PRO A 140 5.93 -16.45 6.92
C PRO A 140 6.46 -17.11 5.65
N SER A 141 7.51 -16.52 5.07
CA SER A 141 8.26 -17.15 3.98
C SER A 141 8.98 -18.41 4.44
N VAL A 142 9.25 -19.31 3.49
CA VAL A 142 10.00 -20.56 3.73
C VAL A 142 11.34 -20.58 2.99
N VAL A 143 11.46 -19.78 1.92
CA VAL A 143 12.63 -19.72 1.05
C VAL A 143 12.74 -18.33 0.43
N ASP A 144 13.93 -17.96 -0.04
CA ASP A 144 14.14 -16.79 -0.89
C ASP A 144 14.19 -17.23 -2.35
N VAL A 145 13.54 -16.46 -3.24
CA VAL A 145 13.53 -16.73 -4.68
C VAL A 145 14.05 -15.54 -5.46
N THR A 146 14.80 -15.80 -6.53
CA THR A 146 15.20 -14.77 -7.49
C THR A 146 14.00 -14.36 -8.34
N TRP A 147 13.57 -13.11 -8.23
CA TRP A 147 12.45 -12.56 -8.99
C TRP A 147 12.70 -11.13 -9.45
N SER A 148 12.11 -10.76 -10.60
CA SER A 148 12.08 -9.38 -11.11
C SER A 148 10.67 -8.98 -11.49
N PRO A 149 10.20 -7.77 -11.12
CA PRO A 149 8.99 -7.20 -11.71
C PRO A 149 9.22 -6.92 -13.20
N PRO A 150 8.16 -6.74 -14.00
CA PRO A 150 8.27 -6.33 -15.39
C PRO A 150 9.19 -5.11 -15.57
N GLY A 151 10.22 -5.23 -16.41
CA GLY A 151 11.21 -4.17 -16.66
C GLY A 151 12.21 -3.90 -15.52
N GLY A 152 12.14 -4.66 -14.42
CA GLY A 152 13.03 -4.52 -13.27
C GLY A 152 14.22 -5.49 -13.27
N ALA A 153 15.16 -5.22 -12.36
CA ALA A 153 16.28 -6.14 -12.12
C ALA A 153 15.87 -7.33 -11.23
N PRO A 154 16.42 -8.54 -11.48
CA PRO A 154 16.29 -9.70 -10.60
C PRO A 154 16.87 -9.44 -9.21
N ARG A 155 16.19 -9.95 -8.18
CA ARG A 155 16.61 -9.86 -6.77
C ARG A 155 16.07 -11.04 -5.97
N GLU A 156 16.72 -11.34 -4.85
CA GLU A 156 16.19 -12.30 -3.89
C GLU A 156 15.05 -11.68 -3.09
N VAL A 157 13.89 -12.36 -3.04
CA VAL A 157 12.75 -11.98 -2.21
C VAL A 157 12.23 -13.19 -1.41
N PRO A 158 11.82 -12.98 -0.15
CA PRO A 158 11.25 -14.05 0.67
C PRO A 158 9.89 -14.47 0.14
N ALA A 159 9.66 -15.76 -0.07
CA ALA A 159 8.41 -16.30 -0.60
C ALA A 159 7.86 -17.45 0.26
N CYS A 160 6.53 -17.55 0.32
CA CYS A 160 5.87 -18.75 0.83
C CYS A 160 6.09 -19.91 -0.15
N ALA A 161 5.79 -21.13 0.28
CA ALA A 161 6.00 -22.32 -0.55
C ALA A 161 5.25 -22.24 -1.90
N ALA A 162 4.01 -21.75 -1.89
CA ALA A 162 3.18 -21.65 -3.08
C ALA A 162 3.69 -20.61 -4.10
N ASP A 163 4.09 -19.43 -3.64
CA ASP A 163 4.63 -18.41 -4.55
C ASP A 163 6.04 -18.73 -5.02
N ALA A 164 6.84 -19.40 -4.19
CA ALA A 164 8.13 -19.92 -4.62
C ALA A 164 7.96 -20.92 -5.78
N GLU A 165 7.00 -21.83 -5.68
CA GLU A 165 6.68 -22.78 -6.75
C GLU A 165 6.23 -22.07 -8.04
N ARG A 166 5.33 -21.07 -7.94
CA ARG A 166 4.90 -20.27 -9.09
C ARG A 166 6.07 -19.60 -9.79
N VAL A 167 6.94 -18.92 -9.03
CA VAL A 167 8.11 -18.22 -9.57
C VAL A 167 9.07 -19.21 -10.25
N HIS A 168 9.36 -20.36 -9.62
CA HIS A 168 10.23 -21.38 -10.22
C HIS A 168 9.64 -22.00 -11.49
N ALA A 169 8.31 -22.08 -11.60
CA ALA A 169 7.61 -22.52 -12.80
C ALA A 169 7.51 -21.44 -13.89
N GLY A 170 7.98 -20.21 -13.63
CA GLY A 170 7.84 -19.07 -14.54
C GLY A 170 6.42 -18.50 -14.59
N ALA A 171 5.55 -18.87 -13.64
CA ALA A 171 4.22 -18.31 -13.48
C ALA A 171 4.26 -17.02 -12.64
N GLU A 172 3.23 -16.20 -12.80
CA GLU A 172 3.06 -15.01 -11.95
C GLU A 172 2.76 -15.45 -10.50
N PRO A 173 3.47 -14.88 -9.50
CA PRO A 173 3.13 -15.09 -8.10
C PRO A 173 1.80 -14.42 -7.77
N ASP A 174 1.16 -14.86 -6.69
CA ASP A 174 -0.09 -14.22 -6.25
C ASP A 174 0.23 -12.95 -5.45
N VAL A 175 0.10 -11.80 -6.14
CA VAL A 175 0.51 -10.50 -5.63
C VAL A 175 -0.64 -9.80 -4.91
N ARG A 176 -0.40 -9.38 -3.66
CA ARG A 176 -1.31 -8.52 -2.90
C ARG A 176 -1.44 -7.16 -3.57
N LYS A 177 -2.61 -6.91 -4.13
CA LYS A 177 -3.02 -5.60 -4.65
C LYS A 177 -3.90 -4.88 -3.63
N VAL A 178 -3.62 -3.60 -3.41
CA VAL A 178 -4.35 -2.72 -2.50
C VAL A 178 -4.99 -1.59 -3.29
N MET A 179 -6.07 -1.01 -2.74
CA MET A 179 -6.70 0.16 -3.35
C MET A 179 -5.86 1.40 -3.06
N VAL A 180 -5.62 2.22 -4.08
CA VAL A 180 -5.12 3.60 -3.97
C VAL A 180 -5.99 4.47 -4.87
N GLY A 181 -6.87 5.26 -4.26
CA GLY A 181 -7.94 5.92 -5.01
C GLY A 181 -8.82 4.88 -5.73
N PRO A 182 -9.05 5.01 -7.06
CA PRO A 182 -9.85 4.05 -7.82
C PRO A 182 -9.05 2.85 -8.37
N GLN A 183 -7.72 2.80 -8.19
CA GLN A 183 -6.86 1.78 -8.80
C GLN A 183 -6.45 0.70 -7.80
N ARG A 184 -6.33 -0.54 -8.28
CA ARG A 184 -5.66 -1.64 -7.55
C ARG A 184 -4.23 -1.77 -8.04
N VAL A 185 -3.28 -1.50 -7.15
CA VAL A 185 -1.84 -1.61 -7.42
C VAL A 185 -1.20 -2.57 -6.44
N PRO A 186 -0.08 -3.23 -6.79
CA PRO A 186 0.70 -3.97 -5.80
C PRO A 186 1.01 -3.12 -4.56
N TYR A 187 0.98 -3.69 -3.36
CA TYR A 187 1.12 -2.90 -2.13
C TYR A 187 2.46 -2.13 -2.04
N TRP A 188 3.52 -2.61 -2.68
CA TRP A 188 4.81 -1.93 -2.75
C TRP A 188 4.81 -0.70 -3.69
N GLU A 189 3.82 -0.59 -4.58
CA GLU A 189 3.60 0.54 -5.49
C GLU A 189 2.55 1.53 -4.94
N ALA A 190 1.99 1.27 -3.76
CA ALA A 190 0.86 2.01 -3.20
C ALA A 190 1.21 3.40 -2.61
N GLY A 191 2.42 3.89 -2.87
CA GLY A 191 2.87 5.23 -2.51
C GLY A 191 3.44 5.36 -1.08
N PRO A 192 3.84 6.58 -0.68
CA PRO A 192 4.61 6.82 0.54
C PRO A 192 3.91 6.40 1.84
N ALA A 193 2.58 6.46 1.88
CA ALA A 193 1.79 6.06 3.05
C ALA A 193 1.89 4.57 3.40
N TYR A 194 2.29 3.72 2.44
CA TYR A 194 2.53 2.29 2.65
C TYR A 194 3.96 1.97 3.09
N SER A 195 4.86 2.97 3.17
CA SER A 195 6.23 2.74 3.65
C SER A 195 6.26 2.15 5.07
N PRO A 196 5.50 2.65 6.06
CA PRO A 196 5.42 2.04 7.38
C PRO A 196 4.83 0.61 7.37
N TYR A 197 3.85 0.36 6.50
CA TYR A 197 3.29 -0.98 6.30
C TYR A 197 4.38 -1.98 5.86
N ALA A 198 5.14 -1.63 4.83
CA ALA A 198 6.26 -2.45 4.37
C ALA A 198 7.40 -2.56 5.39
N GLN A 199 7.65 -1.51 6.16
CA GLN A 199 8.61 -1.56 7.27
C GLN A 199 8.17 -2.54 8.37
N GLY A 200 6.88 -2.67 8.64
CA GLY A 200 6.38 -3.66 9.59
C GLY A 200 6.60 -5.09 9.12
N LEU A 201 6.48 -5.33 7.81
CA LEU A 201 6.69 -6.64 7.19
C LEU A 201 8.17 -7.05 7.13
N PHE A 202 9.06 -6.12 6.78
CA PHE A 202 10.46 -6.43 6.43
C PHE A 202 11.52 -5.71 7.28
N GLY A 203 11.12 -4.87 8.23
CA GLY A 203 12.06 -4.05 9.01
C GLY A 203 12.94 -4.84 9.98
N GLY A 204 12.48 -6.01 10.45
CA GLY A 204 13.21 -6.86 11.39
C GLY A 204 14.29 -7.75 10.77
N VAL A 205 14.31 -7.90 9.44
CA VAL A 205 15.08 -8.95 8.73
C VAL A 205 16.25 -8.39 7.91
N GLY A 206 16.70 -7.18 8.25
CA GLY A 206 17.81 -6.50 7.59
C GLY A 206 17.30 -5.54 6.51
N GLY A 207 17.70 -4.27 6.61
CA GLY A 207 17.20 -3.15 5.82
C GLY A 207 17.41 -3.20 4.29
N VAL A 208 17.81 -4.34 3.73
CA VAL A 208 17.99 -4.55 2.28
C VAL A 208 16.64 -4.51 1.55
N LEU A 209 15.59 -5.14 2.10
CA LEU A 209 14.25 -5.03 1.54
C LEU A 209 13.60 -3.70 1.90
N THR A 210 13.87 -3.10 3.05
CA THR A 210 13.31 -1.79 3.39
C THR A 210 13.81 -0.68 2.47
N GLY A 211 15.06 -0.79 1.97
CA GLY A 211 15.58 0.06 0.89
C GLY A 211 14.82 -0.06 -0.43
N MET A 212 14.06 -1.14 -0.64
CA MET A 212 13.16 -1.37 -1.79
C MET A 212 11.87 -0.55 -1.71
N PHE A 213 11.45 -0.14 -0.50
CA PHE A 213 10.21 0.61 -0.25
C PHE A 213 10.47 2.09 0.11
N ILE A 214 11.61 2.40 0.74
CA ILE A 214 11.99 3.78 1.13
C ILE A 214 12.42 4.62 -0.08
N GLY A 215 12.70 3.99 -1.20
CA GLY A 215 12.80 4.64 -2.48
C GLY A 215 11.86 3.96 -3.45
N THR A 216 10.87 4.70 -3.91
CA THR A 216 10.96 5.04 -5.33
C THR A 216 12.38 5.61 -5.56
N ALA A 217 13.36 4.72 -5.72
CA ALA A 217 14.53 4.82 -6.58
C ALA A 217 14.23 4.11 -7.92
N LEU A 218 12.95 3.79 -8.16
CA LEU A 218 12.25 4.17 -9.39
C LEU A 218 11.83 5.66 -9.41
N GLY A 219 12.05 6.45 -8.35
CA GLY A 219 11.47 7.79 -8.12
C GLY A 219 12.39 8.95 -8.41
N GLY A 220 13.31 8.77 -9.35
CA GLY A 220 14.20 9.85 -9.79
C GLY A 220 15.07 9.46 -10.98
N MET A 221 15.34 8.17 -11.17
CA MET A 221 16.16 7.68 -12.29
C MET A 221 15.36 7.17 -13.50
N PHE A 222 14.03 6.99 -13.36
CA PHE A 222 13.09 6.75 -14.48
C PHE A 222 12.25 7.98 -14.84
N ALA A 223 12.45 9.13 -14.17
CA ALA A 223 11.91 10.43 -14.61
C ALA A 223 12.68 11.00 -15.84
N GLY A 224 13.09 10.09 -16.72
CA GLY A 224 13.83 10.29 -17.96
C GLY A 224 13.48 9.16 -18.93
N GLY A 225 12.18 8.99 -19.22
CA GLY A 225 11.72 8.17 -20.35
C GLY A 225 10.64 7.14 -20.02
N GLY A 226 9.39 7.49 -20.33
CA GLY A 226 8.37 6.52 -20.73
C GLY A 226 7.35 6.10 -19.67
N TYR A 227 6.21 6.80 -19.70
CA TYR A 227 4.82 6.40 -19.39
C TYR A 227 4.13 7.32 -18.37
N GLY A 228 3.24 8.19 -18.87
CA GLY A 228 2.17 8.80 -18.09
C GLY A 228 2.16 10.33 -17.93
N ASP A 229 2.67 11.10 -18.89
CA ASP A 229 2.23 12.50 -19.05
C ASP A 229 0.94 12.52 -19.88
N TYR A 230 -0.20 12.52 -19.19
CA TYR A 230 -1.48 12.90 -19.78
C TYR A 230 -2.16 13.95 -18.89
N ALA A 231 -1.45 15.03 -18.53
CA ALA A 231 -2.11 16.15 -17.84
C ALA A 231 -1.45 17.53 -18.05
N ALA A 232 -0.58 17.70 -19.05
CA ALA A 232 0.02 19.02 -19.35
C ALA A 232 -0.09 19.38 -20.84
N GLY A 233 -1.33 19.46 -21.34
CA GLY A 233 -1.61 20.10 -22.62
C GLY A 233 -1.68 21.63 -22.48
N TYR A 234 -0.77 22.32 -23.16
CA TYR A 234 -0.81 23.74 -23.55
C TYR A 234 -0.62 24.82 -22.47
N GLN A 235 0.64 25.18 -22.23
CA GLN A 235 1.05 26.60 -22.23
C GLN A 235 2.57 26.70 -22.27
N ASP A 236 3.14 26.74 -23.48
CA ASP A 236 4.46 27.31 -23.69
C ASP A 236 4.35 28.38 -24.78
N GLY A 237 4.17 29.62 -24.31
CA GLY A 237 4.21 30.82 -25.12
C GLY A 237 5.66 31.27 -25.23
N GLN A 238 6.38 30.71 -26.20
CA GLN A 238 7.69 31.18 -26.61
C GLN A 238 7.54 32.57 -27.24
N ALA A 239 8.07 33.59 -26.56
CA ALA A 239 8.23 34.92 -27.12
C ALA A 239 9.36 34.89 -28.15
N ASP A 240 9.00 34.99 -29.43
CA ASP A 240 9.93 35.42 -30.47
C ASP A 240 9.27 36.52 -31.30
N GLY A 241 10.05 37.57 -31.53
CA GLY A 241 9.62 38.77 -32.23
C GLY A 241 9.77 38.59 -33.74
N GLY A 242 8.80 39.11 -34.51
CA GLY A 242 8.92 39.16 -35.96
C GLY A 242 7.60 39.49 -36.65
N ASP A 243 7.48 40.74 -37.04
CA ASP A 243 6.56 41.30 -38.04
C ASP A 243 6.42 40.42 -39.30
N TYR A 244 5.20 40.27 -39.84
CA TYR A 244 4.80 40.47 -41.25
C TYR A 244 3.36 39.96 -41.48
N GLY A 245 2.51 40.85 -42.02
CA GLY A 245 1.68 40.50 -43.20
C GLY A 245 0.25 39.98 -42.98
N ASP A 246 -0.69 40.92 -43.02
CA ASP A 246 -2.00 40.92 -43.70
C ASP A 246 -2.44 39.65 -44.47
N GLY A 247 -3.71 39.27 -44.29
CA GLY A 247 -4.37 38.20 -45.06
C GLY A 247 -5.69 37.73 -44.46
N GLY A 248 -6.76 38.51 -44.65
CA GLY A 248 -8.12 38.12 -44.31
C GLY A 248 -8.65 36.92 -45.13
N GLY A 249 -9.66 36.24 -44.58
CA GLY A 249 -10.36 35.15 -45.24
C GLY A 249 -11.44 34.54 -44.36
N ASP A 250 -12.65 35.08 -44.46
CA ASP A 250 -13.88 34.52 -43.91
C ASP A 250 -14.33 33.26 -44.69
N GLY A 251 -14.85 32.27 -43.97
CA GLY A 251 -15.56 31.09 -44.47
C GLY A 251 -15.69 30.09 -43.32
N GLY A 252 -16.84 29.86 -42.70
CA GLY A 252 -18.15 29.56 -43.29
C GLY A 252 -18.32 28.05 -43.30
N GLY A 253 -19.18 27.50 -42.43
CA GLY A 253 -19.49 26.06 -42.44
C GLY A 253 -20.10 25.53 -41.15
N ASP A 254 -21.39 25.79 -40.95
CA ASP A 254 -22.24 25.03 -40.03
C ASP A 254 -22.42 23.59 -40.54
N GLY A 255 -22.38 22.61 -39.63
CA GLY A 255 -22.64 21.21 -39.92
C GLY A 255 -22.87 20.41 -38.64
N GLY A 256 -24.13 20.28 -38.24
CA GLY A 256 -24.56 19.49 -37.08
C GLY A 256 -24.54 17.98 -37.30
N GLY A 257 -24.92 17.24 -36.25
CA GLY A 257 -25.23 15.81 -36.35
C GLY A 257 -25.01 15.02 -35.07
N ASP A 258 -25.99 15.09 -34.17
CA ASP A 258 -26.68 13.96 -33.51
C ASP A 258 -25.85 12.78 -32.97
N GLY A 259 -25.58 12.81 -31.66
CA GLY A 259 -25.19 11.63 -30.87
C GLY A 259 -26.37 11.16 -30.01
N GLY A 260 -27.03 10.08 -30.46
CA GLY A 260 -28.17 9.46 -29.79
C GLY A 260 -27.86 8.93 -28.39
N GLY A 261 -28.68 9.33 -27.42
CA GLY A 261 -28.75 8.72 -26.09
C GLY A 261 -29.67 7.50 -26.13
N GLY A 262 -29.12 6.34 -25.81
CA GLY A 262 -29.87 5.10 -25.61
C GLY A 262 -30.20 4.89 -24.13
N ASP A 263 -31.47 4.57 -23.89
CA ASP A 263 -32.05 4.16 -22.62
C ASP A 263 -31.48 2.82 -22.10
N GLY A 264 -31.48 2.62 -20.77
CA GLY A 264 -31.50 1.26 -20.24
C GLY A 264 -31.00 1.06 -18.80
N GLY A 265 -31.95 0.74 -17.90
CA GLY A 265 -31.71 0.02 -16.65
C GLY A 265 -31.67 0.94 -15.42
N GLY A 266 -32.52 0.84 -14.41
CA GLY A 266 -33.22 -0.35 -13.91
C GLY A 266 -32.83 -0.50 -12.44
N ASP A 267 -33.40 0.37 -11.59
CA ASP A 267 -33.18 0.36 -10.14
C ASP A 267 -33.77 -0.92 -9.52
N PHE A 268 -32.89 -1.87 -9.21
CA PHE A 268 -33.18 -3.01 -8.34
C PHE A 268 -32.36 -2.84 -7.05
N ASN A 269 -32.99 -2.28 -6.01
CA ASN A 269 -32.52 -2.36 -4.62
C ASN A 269 -33.25 -3.50 -3.91
N PRO A 270 -32.59 -4.62 -3.54
CA PRO A 270 -33.23 -5.75 -2.88
C PRO A 270 -33.12 -5.72 -1.34
N PHE A 271 -32.88 -4.58 -0.70
CA PHE A 271 -32.79 -4.49 0.77
C PHE A 271 -33.25 -3.11 1.26
N ASP A 272 -34.56 -2.91 1.37
CA ASP A 272 -35.11 -2.02 2.40
C ASP A 272 -36.56 -2.39 2.72
N GLY A 273 -36.70 -3.54 3.39
CA GLY A 273 -37.92 -3.96 4.05
C GLY A 273 -37.73 -3.75 5.55
N GLY A 274 -38.42 -2.75 6.10
CA GLY A 274 -38.39 -2.43 7.52
C GLY A 274 -39.01 -3.49 8.43
N GLY A 275 -38.84 -3.31 9.74
CA GLY A 275 -39.63 -4.02 10.73
C GLY A 275 -38.96 -4.19 12.08
N ASP A 276 -39.36 -3.32 13.02
CA ASP A 276 -39.72 -3.63 14.40
C ASP A 276 -38.61 -3.84 15.45
N GLY A 277 -38.41 -2.76 16.22
CA GLY A 277 -37.84 -2.80 17.55
C GLY A 277 -38.78 -3.45 18.56
N GLY A 278 -38.25 -4.40 19.31
CA GLY A 278 -38.84 -4.95 20.52
C GLY A 278 -37.76 -5.04 21.59
N GLY A 279 -37.87 -4.18 22.60
CA GLY A 279 -37.05 -4.24 23.80
C GLY A 279 -37.45 -5.44 24.65
N PHE A 280 -36.44 -6.14 25.17
CA PHE A 280 -36.63 -7.16 26.19
C PHE A 280 -35.74 -6.80 27.37
N ASP A 281 -36.41 -6.23 28.38
CA ASP A 281 -35.95 -6.09 29.76
C ASP A 281 -36.16 -7.45 30.45
N PHE A 282 -35.12 -7.99 31.07
CA PHE A 282 -35.25 -9.01 32.11
C PHE A 282 -34.21 -8.72 33.19
N GLY A 283 -34.63 -7.95 34.19
CA GLY A 283 -34.17 -8.15 35.55
C GLY A 283 -34.61 -9.50 36.11
N GLY A 284 -33.83 -10.03 37.04
CA GLY A 284 -34.17 -11.23 37.79
C GLY A 284 -33.02 -11.65 38.69
N ASP A 285 -33.20 -11.40 39.99
CA ASP A 285 -32.42 -11.91 41.11
C ASP A 285 -32.13 -13.42 41.00
N PHE A 286 -30.91 -13.83 41.38
CA PHE A 286 -30.53 -14.86 42.38
C PHE A 286 -29.03 -15.19 42.25
#